data_AF-W4ULK8-F1
#
_entry.id   AF-W4ULK8-F1
#
_cell.length_a   1.000
_cell.length_b   1.000
_cell.length_c   1.000
_cell.angle_alpha   90.00
_cell.angle_beta   90.00
_cell.angle_gamma   90.00
#
_symmetry.space_group_name_H-M   'P 1'
#
loop_
_entity.id
_entity.type
_entity.pdbx_description
1 polymer ?
#
loop_
_entity_poly.entity_id
_entity_poly.type
_entity_poly.pdbx_seq_one_letter_code
_entity_poly.pdbx_strand_id
1 'polypeptide(L)'
;MELYGVIDASHFYQKTHNYNTQELAYNVDSVKRAGKVFRSGYAIRQDHLTFIQESKEEIPSLFIDPFLEDVSAQYGLSESRVFTTSTQQNIYLCNFIAGKSWQPVQISKAINGRLSLNNLNKNVVYLAATYSAGHFIAIAPPFYINSLGNIHEFKPDQIKKVKIKLYRKHVLTCHWTDRWSPFLGGKFEGSNSPNFDRSDVLYEINKLPTGIEYIIFSTPKKHRYIRFVAPKDSDPNFAEIKFLGKSSLSDTVKHVLSGKLLSEGINEISLNRGMDGDYATFFRMTNTPGIPKKNYWFGYDLGTHNTSLFTGVEFCPINDQNMIEPGNLYELFYFENKWISIGHQVATENYLIFDNVPSGSLLWLKNKTKGKEERIFTYIDDKQKWW
;
A
#
# COMPACT_ATOMS: atom_id res chain seq x y z
N MET A 1 0.30 18.25 25.91
CA MET A 1 1.70 18.10 25.44
C MET A 1 1.82 16.66 24.96
N GLU A 2 1.46 16.40 23.70
CA GLU A 2 1.62 15.07 23.10
C GLU A 2 3.06 14.94 22.64
N LEU A 3 3.84 14.08 23.31
CA LEU A 3 5.18 13.71 22.89
C LEU A 3 5.07 12.85 21.62
N TYR A 4 5.15 13.48 20.45
CA TYR A 4 5.30 12.78 19.18
C TYR A 4 6.74 12.26 19.05
N GLY A 5 7.02 11.13 19.69
CA GLY A 5 8.30 10.44 19.64
C GLY A 5 8.15 8.98 19.23
N VAL A 6 7.27 8.67 18.27
CA VAL A 6 7.32 7.35 17.62
C VAL A 6 8.23 7.49 16.42
N ILE A 7 9.45 6.96 16.53
CA ILE A 7 10.28 6.73 15.35
C ILE A 7 9.46 5.80 14.46
N ASP A 8 8.94 6.29 13.34
CA ASP A 8 8.24 5.47 12.33
C ASP A 8 9.28 4.69 11.50
N ALA A 9 10.06 3.87 12.21
CA ALA A 9 10.96 2.88 11.69
C ALA A 9 10.57 1.53 12.29
N SER A 10 10.50 0.50 11.47
CA SER A 10 10.04 -0.82 11.89
C SER A 10 10.61 -1.86 10.96
N HIS A 11 11.00 -3.00 11.52
CA HIS A 11 11.32 -4.20 10.77
C HIS A 11 10.16 -5.19 10.88
N PHE A 12 9.61 -5.56 9.74
CA PHE A 12 8.59 -6.59 9.61
C PHE A 12 9.29 -7.85 9.12
N TYR A 13 9.09 -8.96 9.84
CA TYR A 13 9.62 -10.25 9.46
C TYR A 13 8.49 -11.10 8.89
N GLN A 14 8.72 -11.68 7.71
CA GLN A 14 7.85 -12.69 7.15
C GLN A 14 7.88 -13.92 8.06
N LYS A 15 6.73 -14.31 8.61
CA LYS A 15 6.62 -15.47 9.51
C LYS A 15 6.47 -16.77 8.73
N THR A 16 5.76 -16.71 7.61
CA THR A 16 5.43 -17.90 6.82
C THR A 16 6.22 -17.93 5.52
N HIS A 17 6.90 -19.03 5.20
CA HIS A 17 7.86 -19.13 4.09
C HIS A 17 7.40 -20.07 2.96
N ASN A 18 6.10 -20.41 2.89
CA ASN A 18 5.54 -21.28 1.86
C ASN A 18 5.09 -20.51 0.59
N TYR A 19 5.48 -19.25 0.44
CA TYR A 19 5.22 -18.41 -0.74
C TYR A 19 6.41 -17.49 -1.03
N ASN A 20 6.56 -17.09 -2.29
CA ASN A 20 7.62 -16.20 -2.75
C ASN A 20 7.08 -14.80 -3.06
N THR A 21 7.51 -13.80 -2.29
CA THR A 21 7.07 -12.40 -2.47
C THR A 21 7.66 -11.74 -3.73
N GLN A 22 8.72 -12.30 -4.32
CA GLN A 22 9.34 -11.76 -5.54
C GLN A 22 8.50 -11.99 -6.79
N GLU A 23 7.64 -13.01 -6.77
CA GLU A 23 6.71 -13.35 -7.86
C GLU A 23 5.49 -12.42 -7.90
N LEU A 24 5.30 -11.57 -6.89
CA LEU A 24 4.19 -10.63 -6.87
C LEU A 24 4.40 -9.51 -7.91
N ALA A 25 3.27 -9.02 -8.42
CA ALA A 25 3.22 -7.92 -9.38
C ALA A 25 3.75 -6.58 -8.82
N TYR A 26 3.96 -6.51 -7.51
CA TYR A 26 4.46 -5.33 -6.81
C TYR A 26 5.40 -5.74 -5.67
N ASN A 27 6.26 -4.82 -5.26
CA ASN A 27 7.24 -5.08 -4.21
C ASN A 27 6.58 -5.15 -2.82
N VAL A 28 7.03 -6.10 -2.01
CA VAL A 28 6.69 -6.22 -0.59
C VAL A 28 7.87 -5.75 0.24
N ASP A 29 7.67 -4.72 1.06
CA ASP A 29 8.71 -4.19 1.92
C ASP A 29 8.68 -4.84 3.31
N SER A 30 9.83 -4.88 3.94
CA SER A 30 10.02 -5.36 5.31
C SER A 30 10.53 -4.27 6.23
N VAL A 31 10.86 -3.08 5.71
CA VAL A 31 11.50 -2.04 6.53
C VAL A 31 10.87 -0.68 6.29
N LYS A 32 10.40 -0.05 7.37
CA LYS A 32 10.15 1.40 7.41
C LYS A 32 11.40 2.12 7.86
N ARG A 33 11.77 3.20 7.16
CA ARG A 33 13.00 3.96 7.39
C ARG A 33 12.67 5.40 7.78
N ALA A 34 13.27 5.88 8.87
CA ALA A 34 13.23 7.28 9.24
C ALA A 34 14.23 8.07 8.41
N GLY A 35 13.84 9.25 7.90
CA GLY A 35 14.76 10.17 7.22
C GLY A 35 15.61 11.00 8.18
N LYS A 36 15.05 11.30 9.35
CA LYS A 36 15.66 12.02 10.47
C LYS A 36 15.07 11.49 11.78
N VAL A 37 15.84 11.56 12.85
CA VAL A 37 15.41 11.19 14.20
C VAL A 37 15.63 12.37 15.14
N PHE A 38 14.56 12.79 15.81
CA PHE A 38 14.59 13.90 16.74
C PHE A 38 14.29 13.43 18.16
N ARG A 39 14.89 14.11 19.14
CA ARG A 39 14.65 13.89 20.57
C ARG A 39 14.36 15.23 21.22
N SER A 40 13.26 15.31 21.95
CA SER A 40 12.98 16.45 22.83
C SER A 40 13.78 16.29 24.14
N GLY A 41 14.47 17.34 24.55
CA GLY A 41 15.20 17.40 25.82
C GLY A 41 14.78 18.61 26.67
N TYR A 42 15.60 18.93 27.67
CA TYR A 42 15.43 20.13 28.51
C TYR A 42 16.49 21.20 28.24
N ALA A 43 17.55 20.86 27.49
CA ALA A 43 18.60 21.79 27.14
C ALA A 43 18.18 22.63 25.94
N ILE A 44 18.41 23.94 26.03
CA ILE A 44 18.19 24.88 24.92
C ILE A 44 19.33 24.72 23.93
N ARG A 45 19.01 24.49 22.65
CA ARG A 45 19.99 24.55 21.55
C ARG A 45 20.26 26.00 21.18
N GLN A 46 21.32 26.57 21.76
CA GLN A 46 21.63 27.99 21.61
C GLN A 46 21.90 28.39 20.15
N ASP A 47 22.54 27.51 19.37
CA ASP A 47 22.78 27.69 17.93
C ASP A 47 21.47 27.78 17.13
N HIS A 48 20.51 26.89 17.43
CA HIS A 48 19.19 26.91 16.80
C HIS A 48 18.37 28.13 17.22
N LEU A 49 18.46 28.53 18.49
CA LEU A 49 17.81 29.75 18.98
C LEU A 49 18.36 30.99 18.27
N THR A 50 19.69 31.09 18.12
CA THR A 50 20.33 32.16 17.34
C THR A 50 19.88 32.13 15.89
N PHE A 51 19.83 30.96 15.26
CA PHE A 51 19.31 30.81 13.89
C PHE A 51 17.88 31.35 13.75
N ILE A 52 17.00 31.03 14.71
CA ILE A 52 15.62 31.53 14.70
C ILE A 52 15.58 33.05 14.83
N GLN A 53 16.35 33.62 15.77
CA GLN A 53 16.37 35.05 16.05
C GLN A 53 16.95 35.88 14.89
N GLU A 54 17.93 35.34 14.17
CA GLU A 54 18.57 36.01 13.03
C GLU A 54 17.81 35.84 11.70
N SER A 55 16.85 34.91 11.65
CA SER A 55 16.04 34.68 10.46
C SER A 55 15.16 35.90 10.17
N LYS A 56 15.30 36.43 8.94
CA LYS A 56 14.41 37.49 8.42
C LYS A 56 13.11 36.93 7.84
N GLU A 57 13.00 35.61 7.78
CA GLU A 57 11.83 34.89 7.28
C GLU A 57 11.05 34.29 8.44
N GLU A 58 9.73 34.17 8.25
CA GLU A 58 8.87 33.42 9.14
C GLU A 58 9.29 31.94 9.14
N ILE A 59 9.56 31.41 10.34
CA ILE A 59 9.93 30.01 10.53
C ILE A 59 8.66 29.23 10.90
N PRO A 60 8.34 28.12 10.21
CA PRO A 60 7.20 27.27 10.57
C PRO A 60 7.27 26.82 12.02
N SER A 61 6.12 26.77 12.71
CA SER A 61 6.02 26.43 14.13
C SER A 61 6.73 25.14 14.55
N LEU A 62 6.76 24.14 13.65
CA LEU A 62 7.49 22.88 13.84
C LEU A 62 8.98 23.08 14.16
N PHE A 63 9.60 24.17 13.68
CA PHE A 63 11.02 24.45 13.86
C PHE A 63 11.31 25.53 14.91
N ILE A 64 10.30 26.03 15.61
CA ILE A 64 10.50 27.04 16.65
C ILE A 64 10.97 26.41 17.97
N ASP A 65 10.72 25.11 18.18
CA ASP A 65 11.07 24.41 19.43
C ASP A 65 12.61 24.33 19.61
N PRO A 66 13.18 25.06 20.60
CA PRO A 66 14.62 25.05 20.83
C PRO A 66 15.10 23.82 21.62
N PHE A 67 14.18 22.97 22.08
CA PHE A 67 14.46 21.75 22.84
C PHE A 67 14.53 20.50 21.96
N LEU A 68 14.23 20.63 20.67
CA LEU A 68 14.25 19.52 19.71
C LEU A 68 15.65 19.35 19.12
N GLU A 69 16.28 18.21 19.41
CA GLU A 69 17.62 17.85 18.95
C GLU A 69 17.56 16.84 17.80
N ASP A 70 18.29 17.09 16.71
CA ASP A 70 18.57 16.07 15.69
C ASP A 70 19.59 15.06 16.22
N VAL A 71 19.11 13.86 16.55
CA VAL A 71 19.92 12.74 17.07
C VAL A 71 20.15 11.66 16.02
N SER A 72 19.92 11.96 14.74
CA SER A 72 20.00 11.00 13.63
C SER A 72 21.32 10.21 13.61
N ALA A 73 22.45 10.85 13.94
CA ALA A 73 23.76 10.19 14.02
C ALA A 73 23.81 9.07 15.06
N GLN A 74 23.10 9.20 16.19
CA GLN A 74 23.00 8.16 17.23
C GLN A 74 22.25 6.91 16.72
N TYR A 75 21.46 7.06 15.65
CA TYR A 75 20.73 5.99 14.97
C TYR A 75 21.43 5.51 13.70
N GLY A 76 22.71 5.88 13.50
CA GLY A 76 23.52 5.41 12.38
C GLY A 76 23.31 6.15 11.05
N LEU A 77 22.50 7.22 11.04
CA LEU A 77 22.35 8.07 9.86
C LEU A 77 23.57 8.98 9.74
N SER A 78 24.37 8.77 8.70
CA SER A 78 25.68 9.42 8.53
C SER A 78 25.90 10.00 7.14
N GLU A 79 24.96 9.77 6.21
CA GLU A 79 25.10 10.27 4.85
C GLU A 79 24.94 11.79 4.81
N SER A 80 25.50 12.41 3.77
CA SER A 80 25.38 13.85 3.59
C SER A 80 25.24 14.21 2.11
N ARG A 81 24.69 15.40 1.87
CA ARG A 81 24.64 16.00 0.55
C ARG A 81 24.92 17.49 0.64
N VAL A 82 25.76 17.97 -0.27
CA VAL A 82 26.07 19.39 -0.42
C VAL A 82 25.35 19.95 -1.64
N PHE A 83 24.79 21.15 -1.50
CA PHE A 83 24.21 21.93 -2.59
C PHE A 83 24.96 23.24 -2.75
N THR A 84 25.07 23.70 -3.98
CA THR A 84 25.44 25.07 -4.30
C THR A 84 24.17 25.82 -4.68
N THR A 85 23.93 26.99 -4.08
CA THR A 85 22.74 27.80 -4.34
C THR A 85 23.04 29.27 -4.13
N SER A 86 22.41 30.13 -4.93
CA SER A 86 22.47 31.59 -4.79
C SER A 86 21.36 32.13 -3.89
N THR A 87 20.39 31.30 -3.48
CA THR A 87 19.28 31.75 -2.64
C THR A 87 19.79 32.19 -1.27
N GLN A 88 19.25 33.31 -0.80
CA GLN A 88 19.45 33.79 0.57
C GLN A 88 18.33 33.30 1.50
N GLN A 89 17.32 32.62 0.94
CA GLN A 89 16.18 32.14 1.69
C GLN A 89 16.53 30.97 2.61
N ASN A 90 15.70 30.73 3.62
CA ASN A 90 15.75 29.49 4.38
C ASN A 90 15.44 28.29 3.47
N ILE A 91 16.23 27.24 3.63
CA ILE A 91 16.14 26.00 2.87
C ILE A 91 15.65 24.90 3.79
N TYR A 92 14.62 24.20 3.33
CA TYR A 92 13.98 23.11 4.02
C TYR A 92 14.38 21.81 3.35
N LEU A 93 14.90 20.88 4.15
CA LEU A 93 14.96 19.48 3.77
C LEU A 93 13.61 18.86 4.09
N CYS A 94 12.97 18.26 3.10
CA CYS A 94 11.65 17.67 3.22
C CYS A 94 11.70 16.16 2.99
N ASN A 95 10.89 15.43 3.75
CA ASN A 95 10.55 14.04 3.50
C ASN A 95 9.10 13.94 3.02
N PHE A 96 8.80 12.94 2.20
CA PHE A 96 7.42 12.69 1.81
C PHE A 96 6.68 11.93 2.91
N ILE A 97 5.57 12.50 3.39
CA ILE A 97 4.71 11.89 4.40
C ILE A 97 3.39 11.50 3.74
N ALA A 98 3.00 10.24 3.90
CA ALA A 98 1.76 9.71 3.34
C ALA A 98 0.56 10.55 3.81
N GLY A 99 -0.32 10.90 2.87
CA GLY A 99 -1.48 11.76 3.13
C GLY A 99 -1.20 13.25 3.33
N LYS A 100 0.07 13.69 3.43
CA LYS A 100 0.45 15.10 3.62
C LYS A 100 1.31 15.70 2.50
N SER A 101 1.98 14.88 1.69
CA SER A 101 3.00 15.29 0.70
C SER A 101 4.35 15.65 1.35
N TRP A 102 5.13 16.54 0.74
CA TRP A 102 6.41 17.01 1.27
C TRP A 102 6.21 17.72 2.61
N GLN A 103 6.88 17.23 3.66
CA GLN A 103 6.90 17.84 4.99
C GLN A 103 8.35 18.15 5.36
N PRO A 104 8.61 19.36 5.87
CA PRO A 104 9.97 19.75 6.22
C PRO A 104 10.39 18.97 7.47
N VAL A 105 11.63 18.50 7.48
CA VAL A 105 12.26 17.80 8.61
C VAL A 105 13.50 18.53 9.13
N GLN A 106 14.09 19.43 8.35
CA GLN A 106 15.21 20.26 8.80
C GLN A 106 15.13 21.61 8.10
N ILE A 107 15.43 22.68 8.82
CA ILE A 107 15.62 24.03 8.29
C ILE A 107 17.11 24.38 8.34
N SER A 108 17.61 25.05 7.32
CA SER A 108 19.03 25.43 7.21
C SER A 108 19.17 26.65 6.30
N LYS A 109 20.33 27.32 6.37
CA LYS A 109 20.68 28.43 5.47
C LYS A 109 21.99 28.14 4.78
N ALA A 110 22.11 28.56 3.53
CA ALA A 110 23.37 28.43 2.80
C ALA A 110 24.40 29.42 3.36
N ILE A 111 25.63 28.96 3.57
CA ILE A 111 26.76 29.78 4.01
C ILE A 111 27.71 29.90 2.83
N ASN A 112 28.01 31.14 2.39
CA ASN A 112 28.85 31.41 1.22
C ASN A 112 28.41 30.63 -0.04
N GLY A 113 27.08 30.54 -0.26
CA GLY A 113 26.48 29.83 -1.40
C GLY A 113 26.50 28.31 -1.30
N ARG A 114 26.92 27.75 -0.16
CA ARG A 114 27.02 26.31 0.07
C ARG A 114 26.11 25.86 1.21
N LEU A 115 25.29 24.84 0.97
CA LEU A 115 24.44 24.20 1.96
C LEU A 115 24.92 22.76 2.17
N SER A 116 25.12 22.35 3.43
CA SER A 116 25.40 20.95 3.78
C SER A 116 24.23 20.37 4.55
N LEU A 117 23.68 19.26 4.04
CA LEU A 117 22.67 18.46 4.73
C LEU A 117 23.31 17.17 5.22
N ASN A 118 23.34 16.96 6.53
CA ASN A 118 24.07 15.87 7.17
C ASN A 118 23.09 14.90 7.86
N ASN A 119 23.62 13.78 8.34
CA ASN A 119 22.88 12.73 9.05
C ASN A 119 21.64 12.27 8.28
N LEU A 120 21.80 12.05 6.97
CA LEU A 120 20.78 11.52 6.10
C LEU A 120 20.79 10.00 6.15
N ASN A 121 19.61 9.40 5.98
CA ASN A 121 19.47 7.96 5.79
C ASN A 121 19.61 7.54 4.32
N LYS A 122 20.08 6.32 4.10
CA LYS A 122 20.08 5.65 2.80
C LYS A 122 18.67 5.17 2.45
N ASN A 123 18.38 5.10 1.15
CA ASN A 123 17.13 4.61 0.56
C ASN A 123 15.87 5.35 1.09
N VAL A 124 16.02 6.63 1.39
CA VAL A 124 14.93 7.55 1.72
C VAL A 124 15.00 8.72 0.75
N VAL A 125 13.83 9.16 0.27
CA VAL A 125 13.75 10.30 -0.66
C VAL A 125 13.61 11.61 0.10
N TYR A 126 14.42 12.57 -0.32
CA TYR A 126 14.51 13.91 0.21
C TYR A 126 14.24 14.94 -0.89
N LEU A 127 13.66 16.07 -0.51
CA LEU A 127 13.55 17.27 -1.35
C LEU A 127 14.19 18.44 -0.60
N ALA A 128 15.16 19.12 -1.21
CA ALA A 128 15.61 20.42 -0.73
C ALA A 128 14.79 21.51 -1.43
N ALA A 129 14.16 22.39 -0.65
CA ALA A 129 13.25 23.41 -1.18
C ALA A 129 13.29 24.70 -0.37
N THR A 130 13.02 25.84 -1.01
CA THR A 130 12.59 27.03 -0.28
C THR A 130 11.07 26.96 -0.05
N TYR A 131 10.55 27.84 0.79
CA TYR A 131 9.13 27.94 1.07
C TYR A 131 8.63 29.35 0.73
N SER A 132 7.65 29.44 -0.16
CA SER A 132 7.07 30.73 -0.59
C SER A 132 5.58 30.57 -0.85
N ALA A 133 4.78 31.52 -0.36
CA ALA A 133 3.33 31.57 -0.57
C ALA A 133 2.59 30.25 -0.29
N GLY A 134 2.97 29.52 0.76
CA GLY A 134 2.33 28.25 1.12
C GLY A 134 2.85 27.01 0.39
N HIS A 135 3.86 27.17 -0.48
CA HIS A 135 4.35 26.09 -1.35
C HIS A 135 5.87 25.88 -1.21
N PHE A 136 6.28 24.62 -1.25
CA PHE A 136 7.70 24.25 -1.39
C PHE A 136 8.13 24.39 -2.85
N ILE A 137 9.20 25.15 -3.07
CA ILE A 137 9.84 25.32 -4.38
C ILE A 137 11.18 24.61 -4.34
N ALA A 138 11.30 23.53 -5.12
CA ALA A 138 12.53 22.74 -5.18
C ALA A 138 13.74 23.61 -5.60
N ILE A 139 14.84 23.51 -4.87
CA ILE A 139 16.12 24.11 -5.30
C ILE A 139 16.99 23.13 -6.09
N ALA A 140 16.64 21.84 -6.03
CA ALA A 140 17.25 20.75 -6.78
C ALA A 140 16.21 19.63 -6.97
N PRO A 141 16.39 18.73 -7.95
CA PRO A 141 15.54 17.56 -8.07
C PRO A 141 15.51 16.75 -6.76
N PRO A 142 14.36 16.13 -6.40
CA PRO A 142 14.33 15.21 -5.28
C PRO A 142 15.36 14.11 -5.48
N PHE A 143 15.85 13.54 -4.38
CA PHE A 143 16.97 12.61 -4.42
C PHE A 143 16.91 11.57 -3.32
N TYR A 144 17.65 10.49 -3.51
CA TYR A 144 17.97 9.53 -2.45
C TYR A 144 19.45 9.17 -2.50
N ILE A 145 19.94 8.61 -1.40
CA ILE A 145 21.29 8.05 -1.31
C ILE A 145 21.14 6.54 -1.28
N ASN A 146 21.73 5.82 -2.22
CA ASN A 146 21.55 4.37 -2.30
C ASN A 146 22.37 3.63 -1.20
N SER A 147 22.27 2.30 -1.14
CA SER A 147 23.02 1.48 -0.17
C SER A 147 24.54 1.70 -0.21
N LEU A 148 25.08 2.04 -1.38
CA LEU A 148 26.50 2.29 -1.62
C LEU A 148 26.96 3.73 -1.30
N GLY A 149 26.04 4.62 -0.90
CA GLY A 149 26.37 6.04 -0.66
C GLY A 149 26.29 6.94 -1.90
N ASN A 150 25.87 6.41 -3.05
CA ASN A 150 25.74 7.21 -4.26
C ASN A 150 24.44 8.02 -4.24
N ILE A 151 24.52 9.29 -4.61
CA ILE A 151 23.36 10.18 -4.77
C ILE A 151 22.69 9.92 -6.11
N HIS A 152 21.38 9.73 -6.09
CA HIS A 152 20.52 9.58 -7.26
C HIS A 152 19.44 10.64 -7.23
N GLU A 153 19.24 11.31 -8.37
CA GLU A 153 18.24 12.37 -8.53
C GLU A 153 17.11 11.90 -9.43
N PHE A 154 15.87 12.28 -9.09
CA PHE A 154 14.71 12.02 -9.95
C PHE A 154 14.54 13.16 -10.94
N LYS A 155 14.92 12.92 -12.20
CA LYS A 155 14.84 13.88 -13.30
C LYS A 155 13.90 13.30 -14.35
N PRO A 156 12.68 13.85 -14.52
CA PRO A 156 11.76 13.37 -15.54
C PRO A 156 12.32 13.66 -16.93
N ASP A 157 12.39 12.63 -17.78
CA ASP A 157 12.71 12.77 -19.21
C ASP A 157 11.41 12.91 -19.99
N GLN A 158 11.16 14.13 -20.47
CA GLN A 158 9.94 14.48 -21.20
C GLN A 158 9.93 13.92 -22.64
N ILE A 159 11.08 13.51 -23.17
CA ILE A 159 11.19 12.90 -24.50
C ILE A 159 10.95 11.39 -24.38
N LYS A 160 11.65 10.75 -23.45
CA LYS A 160 11.51 9.30 -23.21
C LYS A 160 10.33 9.03 -22.28
N LYS A 161 9.20 8.67 -22.89
CA LYS A 161 7.97 8.32 -22.16
C LYS A 161 7.72 6.81 -22.16
N VAL A 162 7.08 6.33 -21.09
CA VAL A 162 6.78 4.91 -20.87
C VAL A 162 5.30 4.69 -20.56
N LYS A 163 4.80 3.49 -20.89
CA LYS A 163 3.53 2.97 -20.37
C LYS A 163 3.82 2.26 -19.05
N ILE A 164 3.02 2.53 -18.02
CA ILE A 164 3.15 1.88 -16.72
C ILE A 164 1.84 1.21 -16.30
N LYS A 165 1.94 0.12 -15.55
CA LYS A 165 0.79 -0.58 -14.95
C LYS A 165 0.88 -0.51 -13.42
N LEU A 166 -0.12 0.09 -12.79
CA LEU A 166 -0.13 0.34 -11.35
C LEU A 166 -1.15 -0.54 -10.65
N TYR A 167 -0.75 -1.14 -9.53
CA TYR A 167 -1.57 -2.07 -8.75
C TYR A 167 -1.90 -1.54 -7.36
N ARG A 168 -1.17 -0.54 -6.87
CA ARG A 168 -1.31 -0.01 -5.51
C ARG A 168 -1.01 1.49 -5.44
N LYS A 169 -1.54 2.17 -4.42
CA LYS A 169 -1.21 3.57 -4.05
C LYS A 169 -0.25 3.69 -2.87
N HIS A 170 0.03 2.59 -2.17
CA HIS A 170 0.97 2.54 -1.05
C HIS A 170 1.73 1.22 -1.03
N VAL A 171 2.91 1.23 -0.40
CA VAL A 171 3.75 0.04 -0.18
C VAL A 171 2.99 -1.04 0.59
N LEU A 172 3.08 -2.28 0.13
CA LEU A 172 2.64 -3.46 0.89
C LEU A 172 3.80 -3.90 1.80
N THR A 173 3.51 -4.24 3.04
CA THR A 173 4.50 -4.79 3.98
C THR A 173 4.23 -6.26 4.26
N CYS A 174 5.28 -7.04 4.58
CA CYS A 174 5.20 -8.51 4.64
C CYS A 174 4.22 -9.07 5.69
N HIS A 175 3.83 -8.28 6.69
CA HIS A 175 2.80 -8.73 7.64
C HIS A 175 1.44 -8.98 6.95
N TRP A 176 1.15 -8.32 5.82
CA TRP A 176 -0.04 -8.60 5.03
C TRP A 176 0.04 -9.92 4.28
N THR A 177 1.20 -10.26 3.72
CA THR A 177 1.37 -11.55 3.03
C THR A 177 1.25 -12.71 4.01
N ASP A 178 1.69 -12.53 5.26
CA ASP A 178 1.44 -13.51 6.33
C ASP A 178 -0.06 -13.68 6.63
N ARG A 179 -0.86 -12.60 6.57
CA ARG A 179 -2.32 -12.66 6.74
C ARG A 179 -3.05 -13.26 5.53
N TRP A 180 -2.42 -13.30 4.36
CA TRP A 180 -2.97 -13.93 3.15
C TRP A 180 -2.57 -15.40 3.02
N SER A 181 -1.45 -15.80 3.63
CA SER A 181 -0.98 -17.19 3.63
C SER A 181 -2.00 -18.24 4.12
N PRO A 182 -2.94 -17.96 5.05
CA PRO A 182 -3.96 -18.91 5.47
C PRO A 182 -4.97 -19.29 4.39
N PHE A 183 -4.97 -18.62 3.24
CA PHE A 183 -5.79 -19.02 2.08
C PHE A 183 -5.21 -20.22 1.33
N LEU A 184 -3.89 -20.45 1.43
CA LEU A 184 -3.23 -21.55 0.72
C LEU A 184 -3.76 -22.91 1.18
N GLY A 185 -4.17 -23.74 0.22
CA GLY A 185 -4.84 -25.02 0.44
C GLY A 185 -6.36 -24.92 0.66
N GLY A 186 -6.93 -23.71 0.60
CA GLY A 186 -8.37 -23.49 0.73
C GLY A 186 -9.09 -24.00 -0.52
N LYS A 187 -10.26 -24.60 -0.35
CA LYS A 187 -10.97 -25.29 -1.45
C LYS A 187 -12.33 -24.68 -1.70
N PHE A 188 -12.68 -24.57 -2.97
CA PHE A 188 -14.04 -24.33 -3.42
C PHE A 188 -14.63 -25.64 -3.90
N GLU A 189 -15.76 -26.03 -3.33
CA GLU A 189 -16.39 -27.33 -3.56
C GLU A 189 -17.84 -27.18 -4.03
N GLY A 190 -18.24 -28.02 -4.97
CA GLY A 190 -19.62 -28.19 -5.42
C GLY A 190 -20.18 -29.54 -4.99
N SER A 191 -21.45 -29.62 -4.61
CA SER A 191 -22.09 -30.88 -4.20
C SER A 191 -23.58 -30.91 -4.52
N ASN A 192 -24.12 -32.11 -4.73
CA ASN A 192 -25.57 -32.36 -4.75
C ASN A 192 -26.09 -32.99 -3.45
N SER A 193 -25.19 -33.33 -2.51
CA SER A 193 -25.52 -33.77 -1.15
C SER A 193 -25.38 -32.61 -0.16
N PRO A 194 -26.36 -32.37 0.73
CA PRO A 194 -26.31 -31.29 1.73
C PRO A 194 -25.14 -31.40 2.71
N ASN A 195 -24.66 -32.62 2.98
CA ASN A 195 -23.55 -32.87 3.90
C ASN A 195 -22.18 -32.87 3.21
N PHE A 196 -22.16 -32.70 1.88
CA PHE A 196 -20.93 -32.76 1.06
C PHE A 196 -20.16 -34.09 1.18
N ASP A 197 -20.82 -35.20 1.54
CA ASP A 197 -20.20 -36.55 1.58
C ASP A 197 -19.62 -36.97 0.22
N ARG A 198 -20.15 -36.39 -0.86
CA ARG A 198 -19.67 -36.51 -2.24
C ARG A 198 -19.59 -35.11 -2.84
N SER A 199 -18.42 -34.49 -2.77
CA SER A 199 -18.16 -33.16 -3.34
C SER A 199 -17.14 -33.22 -4.47
N ASP A 200 -17.32 -32.32 -5.44
CA ASP A 200 -16.33 -32.02 -6.47
C ASP A 200 -15.49 -30.84 -5.98
N VAL A 201 -14.16 -30.99 -5.93
CA VAL A 201 -13.25 -29.86 -5.73
C VAL A 201 -13.17 -29.08 -7.04
N LEU A 202 -13.76 -27.89 -7.05
CA LEU A 202 -13.82 -27.01 -8.23
C LEU A 202 -12.52 -26.22 -8.40
N TYR A 203 -11.89 -25.86 -7.28
CA TYR A 203 -10.60 -25.17 -7.26
C TYR A 203 -9.94 -25.28 -5.89
N GLU A 204 -8.61 -25.32 -5.88
CA GLU A 204 -7.77 -25.23 -4.67
C GLU A 204 -6.82 -24.04 -4.80
N ILE A 205 -6.77 -23.20 -3.76
CA ILE A 205 -5.93 -22.01 -3.73
C ILE A 205 -4.48 -22.43 -3.49
N ASN A 206 -3.71 -22.54 -4.56
CA ASN A 206 -2.29 -22.94 -4.51
C ASN A 206 -1.32 -21.76 -4.67
N LYS A 207 -1.83 -20.55 -4.89
CA LYS A 207 -1.05 -19.31 -5.00
C LYS A 207 -1.52 -18.31 -3.97
N LEU A 208 -0.59 -17.51 -3.44
CA LEU A 208 -0.91 -16.47 -2.48
C LEU A 208 -1.85 -15.46 -3.14
N PRO A 209 -3.03 -15.18 -2.57
CA PRO A 209 -3.89 -14.12 -3.09
C PRO A 209 -3.27 -12.74 -2.79
N THR A 210 -3.42 -11.79 -3.70
CA THR A 210 -2.66 -10.53 -3.74
C THR A 210 -3.55 -9.29 -3.90
N GLY A 211 -4.80 -9.39 -3.48
CA GLY A 211 -5.82 -8.35 -3.63
C GLY A 211 -7.13 -8.94 -4.10
N ILE A 212 -7.77 -8.31 -5.07
CA ILE A 212 -8.96 -8.88 -5.73
C ILE A 212 -8.48 -9.98 -6.68
N GLU A 213 -8.97 -11.20 -6.44
CA GLU A 213 -8.68 -12.40 -7.19
C GLU A 213 -9.91 -12.84 -7.99
N TYR A 214 -9.68 -13.21 -9.25
CA TYR A 214 -10.70 -13.74 -10.15
C TYR A 214 -10.32 -15.16 -10.56
N ILE A 215 -10.92 -16.15 -9.89
CA ILE A 215 -10.70 -17.57 -10.21
C ILE A 215 -11.72 -18.02 -11.22
N ILE A 216 -11.26 -18.78 -12.22
CA ILE A 216 -12.11 -19.50 -13.17
C ILE A 216 -11.97 -20.99 -12.89
N PHE A 217 -13.10 -21.68 -12.74
CA PHE A 217 -13.11 -23.13 -12.58
C PHE A 217 -12.89 -23.80 -13.94
N SER A 218 -11.94 -24.73 -14.01
CA SER A 218 -11.56 -25.43 -15.25
C SER A 218 -12.68 -26.35 -15.77
N THR A 219 -13.52 -26.87 -14.87
CA THR A 219 -14.66 -27.72 -15.22
C THR A 219 -15.95 -27.13 -14.64
N PRO A 220 -16.61 -26.19 -15.34
CA PRO A 220 -17.89 -25.66 -14.89
C PRO A 220 -18.95 -26.75 -14.81
N LYS A 221 -19.58 -26.88 -13.65
CA LYS A 221 -20.59 -27.91 -13.37
C LYS A 221 -21.78 -27.33 -12.63
N LYS A 222 -22.92 -28.00 -12.75
CA LYS A 222 -24.13 -27.68 -11.98
C LYS A 222 -24.11 -28.46 -10.68
N HIS A 223 -24.30 -27.75 -9.59
CA HIS A 223 -24.52 -28.35 -8.28
C HIS A 223 -25.60 -27.57 -7.54
N ARG A 224 -26.25 -28.22 -6.58
CA ARG A 224 -27.17 -27.52 -5.67
C ARG A 224 -26.42 -26.71 -4.61
N TYR A 225 -25.32 -27.25 -4.12
CA TYR A 225 -24.54 -26.66 -3.03
C TYR A 225 -23.18 -26.21 -3.53
N ILE A 226 -22.72 -25.05 -3.07
CA ILE A 226 -21.35 -24.56 -3.22
C ILE A 226 -20.82 -24.15 -1.86
N ARG A 227 -19.54 -24.41 -1.57
CA ARG A 227 -18.88 -23.90 -0.36
C ARG A 227 -17.42 -23.56 -0.57
N PHE A 228 -16.90 -22.71 0.30
CA PHE A 228 -15.49 -22.61 0.63
C PHE A 228 -15.18 -23.46 1.87
N VAL A 229 -14.10 -24.21 1.83
CA VAL A 229 -13.56 -25.00 2.95
C VAL A 229 -12.19 -24.43 3.32
N ALA A 230 -12.05 -23.96 4.56
CA ALA A 230 -10.79 -23.46 5.06
C ALA A 230 -9.75 -24.59 5.18
N PRO A 231 -8.45 -24.32 4.90
CA PRO A 231 -7.42 -25.31 5.17
C PRO A 231 -7.38 -25.68 6.65
N LYS A 232 -6.85 -26.88 6.92
CA LYS A 232 -6.68 -27.34 8.28
C LYS A 232 -5.79 -26.39 9.06
N ASP A 233 -6.22 -26.04 10.28
CA ASP A 233 -5.48 -25.14 11.17
C ASP A 233 -5.28 -23.69 10.65
N SER A 234 -6.04 -23.25 9.64
CA SER A 234 -5.95 -21.91 9.02
C SER A 234 -7.21 -21.04 9.26
N ASP A 235 -7.04 -19.71 9.18
CA ASP A 235 -8.12 -18.71 9.32
C ASP A 235 -8.09 -17.66 8.19
N PRO A 236 -8.48 -18.03 6.94
CA PRO A 236 -8.45 -17.11 5.79
C PRO A 236 -9.56 -16.05 5.83
N ASN A 237 -9.22 -14.82 6.21
CA ASN A 237 -10.18 -13.73 6.30
C ASN A 237 -10.50 -13.07 4.95
N PHE A 238 -11.71 -13.29 4.44
CA PHE A 238 -12.28 -12.63 3.26
C PHE A 238 -12.76 -11.22 3.63
N ALA A 239 -12.24 -10.21 2.93
CA ALA A 239 -12.89 -8.91 2.83
C ALA A 239 -14.12 -8.99 1.93
N GLU A 240 -14.02 -9.72 0.83
CA GLU A 240 -15.14 -9.94 -0.10
C GLU A 240 -15.07 -11.34 -0.71
N ILE A 241 -16.21 -11.96 -0.98
CA ILE A 241 -16.34 -13.19 -1.77
C ILE A 241 -17.68 -13.25 -2.51
N LYS A 242 -17.62 -13.61 -3.79
CA LYS A 242 -18.77 -13.84 -4.66
C LYS A 242 -18.56 -15.13 -5.44
N PHE A 243 -19.48 -16.07 -5.29
CA PHE A 243 -19.53 -17.25 -6.14
C PHE A 243 -20.15 -16.88 -7.48
N LEU A 244 -19.52 -17.28 -8.59
CA LEU A 244 -19.90 -16.86 -9.93
C LEU A 244 -20.46 -18.01 -10.74
N GLY A 245 -21.57 -17.75 -11.44
CA GLY A 245 -22.21 -18.70 -12.33
C GLY A 245 -22.56 -18.14 -13.70
N LYS A 246 -23.02 -19.04 -14.56
CA LYS A 246 -23.64 -18.75 -15.87
C LYS A 246 -24.84 -19.65 -16.08
N SER A 247 -25.80 -19.20 -16.87
CA SER A 247 -26.95 -20.03 -17.27
C SER A 247 -26.55 -21.10 -18.29
N SER A 248 -25.63 -20.75 -19.21
CA SER A 248 -25.03 -21.61 -20.22
C SER A 248 -23.52 -21.35 -20.37
N LEU A 249 -22.77 -22.34 -20.86
CA LEU A 249 -21.34 -22.16 -21.19
C LEU A 249 -21.12 -21.10 -22.28
N SER A 250 -22.10 -20.93 -23.18
CA SER A 250 -22.06 -19.95 -24.27
C SER A 250 -22.25 -18.50 -23.80
N ASP A 251 -22.73 -18.29 -22.58
CA ASP A 251 -23.03 -16.95 -22.09
C ASP A 251 -21.74 -16.18 -21.82
N THR A 252 -21.69 -14.91 -22.21
CA THR A 252 -20.54 -14.04 -21.95
C THR A 252 -20.61 -13.40 -20.57
N VAL A 253 -21.82 -13.17 -20.06
CA VAL A 253 -22.09 -12.53 -18.77
C VAL A 253 -22.11 -13.57 -17.66
N LYS A 254 -21.39 -13.30 -16.57
CA LYS A 254 -21.47 -14.06 -15.31
C LYS A 254 -22.48 -13.39 -14.38
N HIS A 255 -23.16 -14.17 -13.56
CA HIS A 255 -23.97 -13.67 -12.45
C HIS A 255 -23.43 -14.15 -11.10
N VAL A 256 -23.68 -13.38 -10.05
CA VAL A 256 -23.39 -13.79 -8.68
C VAL A 256 -24.44 -14.82 -8.26
N LEU A 257 -23.97 -15.97 -7.78
CA LEU A 257 -24.82 -17.02 -7.23
C LEU A 257 -25.32 -16.58 -5.86
N SER A 258 -26.61 -16.82 -5.60
CA SER A 258 -27.25 -16.52 -4.32
C SER A 258 -28.21 -17.64 -3.94
N GLY A 259 -28.30 -17.92 -2.65
CA GLY A 259 -29.12 -18.99 -2.07
C GLY A 259 -29.19 -18.87 -0.56
N LYS A 260 -29.69 -19.90 0.11
CA LYS A 260 -29.68 -19.95 1.58
C LYS A 260 -28.25 -20.12 2.06
N LEU A 261 -27.75 -19.15 2.84
CA LEU A 261 -26.41 -19.22 3.42
C LEU A 261 -26.32 -20.41 4.39
N LEU A 262 -25.26 -21.19 4.23
CA LEU A 262 -24.89 -22.32 5.07
C LEU A 262 -23.50 -22.08 5.64
N SER A 263 -23.28 -22.46 6.90
CA SER A 263 -21.96 -22.37 7.49
C SER A 263 -21.79 -23.28 8.70
N GLU A 264 -20.54 -23.65 8.97
CA GLU A 264 -20.14 -24.39 10.17
C GLU A 264 -18.91 -23.74 10.78
N GLY A 265 -18.92 -23.53 12.10
CA GLY A 265 -17.78 -22.98 12.83
C GLY A 265 -17.64 -21.45 12.79
N ILE A 266 -18.59 -20.74 12.18
CA ILE A 266 -18.56 -19.29 11.95
C ILE A 266 -19.95 -18.66 12.14
N ASN A 267 -20.02 -17.40 12.60
CA ASN A 267 -21.27 -16.66 12.75
C ASN A 267 -21.66 -15.97 11.43
N GLU A 268 -22.93 -16.09 11.03
CA GLU A 268 -23.56 -15.43 9.89
C GLU A 268 -23.33 -13.91 9.83
N ILE A 269 -23.41 -13.19 10.95
CA ILE A 269 -23.14 -11.73 10.99
C ILE A 269 -21.73 -11.43 10.49
N SER A 270 -20.78 -12.30 10.82
CA SER A 270 -19.40 -12.16 10.39
C SER A 270 -19.21 -12.53 8.92
N LEU A 271 -19.92 -13.55 8.44
CA LEU A 271 -19.94 -13.92 7.02
C LEU A 271 -20.49 -12.79 6.15
N ASN A 272 -21.55 -12.12 6.59
CA ASN A 272 -22.15 -11.01 5.85
C ASN A 272 -21.15 -9.88 5.61
N ARG A 273 -20.20 -9.64 6.52
CA ARG A 273 -19.12 -8.65 6.32
C ARG A 273 -18.09 -9.04 5.27
N GLY A 274 -18.04 -10.30 4.88
CA GLY A 274 -17.21 -10.75 3.76
C GLY A 274 -18.00 -10.83 2.45
N MET A 275 -19.24 -10.37 2.42
CA MET A 275 -20.20 -10.52 1.32
C MET A 275 -21.07 -9.25 1.15
N ASP A 276 -20.68 -8.11 1.72
CA ASP A 276 -21.49 -6.88 1.76
C ASP A 276 -21.13 -5.89 0.62
N GLY A 277 -20.12 -6.23 -0.19
CA GLY A 277 -19.64 -5.39 -1.28
C GLY A 277 -18.65 -4.32 -0.84
N ASP A 278 -18.18 -4.35 0.42
CA ASP A 278 -17.22 -3.38 0.95
C ASP A 278 -15.86 -4.04 1.27
N TYR A 279 -14.84 -3.70 0.48
CA TYR A 279 -13.47 -4.19 0.72
C TYR A 279 -12.85 -3.71 2.06
N ALA A 280 -13.52 -2.81 2.81
CA ALA A 280 -13.12 -2.34 4.15
C ALA A 280 -13.59 -3.26 5.29
N THR A 281 -14.70 -3.96 5.09
CA THR A 281 -15.24 -4.93 6.04
C THR A 281 -14.64 -6.29 5.72
N PHE A 282 -14.70 -7.21 6.68
CA PHE A 282 -14.20 -8.56 6.48
C PHE A 282 -14.79 -9.51 7.50
N PHE A 283 -14.84 -10.78 7.11
CA PHE A 283 -15.16 -11.88 8.00
C PHE A 283 -14.10 -12.00 9.11
N ARG A 284 -14.58 -12.12 10.36
CA ARG A 284 -13.79 -12.51 11.55
C ARG A 284 -14.36 -13.76 12.22
N MET A 285 -13.53 -14.77 12.48
CA MET A 285 -14.04 -16.01 13.04
C MET A 285 -14.53 -15.89 14.49
N THR A 286 -13.86 -15.09 15.30
CA THR A 286 -14.31 -14.79 16.67
C THR A 286 -14.04 -13.33 17.02
N ASN A 287 -14.93 -12.72 17.82
CA ASN A 287 -14.63 -11.49 18.57
C ASN A 287 -13.85 -11.80 19.88
N THR A 288 -13.59 -13.08 20.15
CA THR A 288 -12.91 -13.55 21.37
C THR A 288 -11.46 -13.89 21.04
N PRO A 289 -10.47 -13.21 21.65
CA PRO A 289 -9.08 -13.62 21.60
C PRO A 289 -8.94 -15.03 22.19
N GLY A 290 -8.27 -15.95 21.49
CA GLY A 290 -7.67 -17.12 22.15
C GLY A 290 -7.80 -18.47 21.48
N ILE A 291 -8.88 -18.79 20.76
CA ILE A 291 -8.96 -20.10 20.06
C ILE A 291 -9.78 -19.95 18.78
N PRO A 292 -9.13 -19.86 17.60
CA PRO A 292 -9.82 -19.95 16.33
C PRO A 292 -10.50 -21.34 16.23
N LYS A 293 -11.80 -21.42 15.93
CA LYS A 293 -12.42 -22.70 15.53
C LYS A 293 -11.81 -23.12 14.19
N LYS A 294 -10.91 -24.08 14.20
CA LYS A 294 -10.20 -24.54 13.00
C LYS A 294 -11.14 -25.39 12.14
N ASN A 295 -10.97 -25.35 10.81
CA ASN A 295 -11.74 -26.14 9.82
C ASN A 295 -13.18 -25.66 9.58
N TYR A 296 -13.43 -24.35 9.56
CA TYR A 296 -14.75 -23.83 9.18
C TYR A 296 -15.01 -23.97 7.67
N TRP A 297 -16.28 -23.93 7.29
CA TRP A 297 -16.70 -23.79 5.91
C TRP A 297 -17.96 -22.94 5.84
N PHE A 298 -18.19 -22.33 4.68
CA PHE A 298 -19.40 -21.56 4.40
C PHE A 298 -19.75 -21.62 2.92
N GLY A 299 -21.01 -21.38 2.59
CA GLY A 299 -21.49 -21.54 1.23
C GLY A 299 -22.99 -21.32 1.08
N TYR A 300 -23.54 -21.75 -0.05
CA TYR A 300 -24.96 -21.61 -0.34
C TYR A 300 -25.61 -22.96 -0.65
N ASP A 301 -26.85 -23.13 -0.18
CA ASP A 301 -27.85 -23.99 -0.82
C ASP A 301 -28.62 -23.15 -1.86
N LEU A 302 -28.38 -23.43 -3.14
CA LEU A 302 -29.03 -22.75 -4.26
C LEU A 302 -30.42 -23.33 -4.60
N GLY A 303 -30.85 -24.37 -3.88
CA GLY A 303 -32.12 -25.05 -4.07
C GLY A 303 -32.11 -26.12 -5.16
N THR A 304 -33.13 -26.98 -5.15
CA THR A 304 -33.28 -28.11 -6.09
C THR A 304 -33.45 -27.70 -7.54
N HIS A 305 -33.84 -26.44 -7.79
CA HIS A 305 -34.07 -25.90 -9.12
C HIS A 305 -32.87 -25.10 -9.65
N ASN A 306 -31.70 -25.15 -9.01
CA ASN A 306 -30.54 -24.45 -9.54
C ASN A 306 -30.14 -25.01 -10.92
N THR A 307 -30.15 -24.14 -11.91
CA THR A 307 -29.74 -24.46 -13.29
C THR A 307 -28.38 -23.87 -13.64
N SER A 308 -27.79 -23.07 -12.76
CA SER A 308 -26.54 -22.34 -13.01
C SER A 308 -25.34 -23.28 -13.02
N LEU A 309 -24.47 -23.11 -14.02
CA LEU A 309 -23.11 -23.65 -14.03
C LEU A 309 -22.24 -22.80 -13.11
N PHE A 310 -21.48 -23.43 -12.23
CA PHE A 310 -20.49 -22.74 -11.41
C PHE A 310 -19.25 -22.49 -12.25
N THR A 311 -18.85 -21.23 -12.39
CA THR A 311 -17.78 -20.85 -13.33
C THR A 311 -16.58 -20.25 -12.65
N GLY A 312 -16.69 -19.86 -11.38
CA GLY A 312 -15.58 -19.28 -10.66
C GLY A 312 -15.98 -18.63 -9.36
N VAL A 313 -15.03 -17.87 -8.82
CA VAL A 313 -15.19 -17.08 -7.62
C VAL A 313 -14.39 -15.79 -7.79
N GLU A 314 -14.98 -14.68 -7.37
CA GLU A 314 -14.28 -13.42 -7.13
C GLU A 314 -14.12 -13.29 -5.63
N PHE A 315 -12.91 -13.02 -5.15
CA PHE A 315 -12.72 -12.79 -3.72
C PHE A 315 -11.57 -11.82 -3.45
N CYS A 316 -11.59 -11.20 -2.28
CA CYS A 316 -10.51 -10.38 -1.79
C CYS A 316 -10.18 -10.80 -0.34
N PRO A 317 -8.92 -11.14 -0.02
CA PRO A 317 -8.50 -11.24 1.37
C PRO A 317 -8.65 -9.90 2.09
N ILE A 318 -8.64 -9.95 3.42
CA ILE A 318 -8.46 -8.75 4.23
C ILE A 318 -7.23 -7.97 3.74
N ASN A 319 -7.39 -6.66 3.57
CA ASN A 319 -6.40 -5.81 2.94
C ASN A 319 -6.25 -4.47 3.68
N ASP A 320 -5.26 -3.69 3.26
CA ASP A 320 -4.95 -2.34 3.75
C ASP A 320 -5.62 -1.22 2.94
N GLN A 321 -6.52 -1.56 2.02
CA GLN A 321 -7.24 -0.63 1.15
C GLN A 321 -6.32 0.26 0.29
N ASN A 322 -5.10 -0.21 0.04
CA ASN A 322 -4.10 0.48 -0.76
C ASN A 322 -3.90 -0.13 -2.16
N MET A 323 -4.66 -1.16 -2.52
CA MET A 323 -4.72 -1.66 -3.90
C MET A 323 -5.55 -0.74 -4.80
N ILE A 324 -5.45 -0.92 -6.12
CA ILE A 324 -6.41 -0.32 -7.04
C ILE A 324 -7.74 -1.08 -6.92
N GLU A 325 -8.81 -0.34 -6.71
CA GLU A 325 -10.15 -0.89 -6.58
C GLU A 325 -11.03 -0.36 -7.73
N PRO A 326 -11.72 -1.24 -8.46
CA PRO A 326 -12.67 -0.83 -9.48
C PRO A 326 -13.72 0.16 -8.95
N GLY A 327 -14.09 1.13 -9.79
CA GLY A 327 -15.03 2.21 -9.48
C GLY A 327 -14.41 3.46 -8.83
N ASN A 328 -13.20 3.37 -8.27
CA ASN A 328 -12.53 4.55 -7.71
C ASN A 328 -11.85 5.40 -8.78
N LEU A 329 -11.86 6.73 -8.58
CA LEU A 329 -11.15 7.70 -9.40
C LEU A 329 -9.74 7.90 -8.85
N TYR A 330 -8.74 7.82 -9.73
CA TYR A 330 -7.34 8.03 -9.39
C TYR A 330 -6.73 9.16 -10.23
N GLU A 331 -5.69 9.80 -9.70
CA GLU A 331 -4.89 10.81 -10.39
C GLU A 331 -3.40 10.52 -10.21
N LEU A 332 -2.65 10.41 -11.32
CA LEU A 332 -1.22 10.18 -11.29
C LEU A 332 -0.46 11.49 -11.48
N PHE A 333 0.57 11.71 -10.66
CA PHE A 333 1.46 12.86 -10.75
C PHE A 333 2.91 12.41 -10.98
N TYR A 334 3.69 13.25 -11.64
CA TYR A 334 5.15 13.24 -11.56
C TYR A 334 5.66 14.53 -10.91
N PHE A 335 6.88 14.51 -10.37
CA PHE A 335 7.50 15.69 -9.77
C PHE A 335 8.50 16.36 -10.72
N GLU A 336 8.27 17.64 -11.04
CA GLU A 336 9.21 18.53 -11.73
C GLU A 336 9.08 19.94 -11.15
N ASN A 337 9.91 20.26 -10.15
CA ASN A 337 9.82 21.44 -9.26
C ASN A 337 8.55 21.50 -8.40
N LYS A 338 7.43 20.98 -8.90
CA LYS A 338 6.12 20.80 -8.26
C LYS A 338 5.51 19.48 -8.74
N TRP A 339 4.44 19.05 -8.08
CA TRP A 339 3.62 17.94 -8.57
C TRP A 339 2.85 18.37 -9.83
N ILE A 340 3.06 17.65 -10.93
CA ILE A 340 2.38 17.87 -12.21
C ILE A 340 1.52 16.64 -12.51
N SER A 341 0.24 16.86 -12.78
CA SER A 341 -0.71 15.79 -13.10
C SER A 341 -0.43 15.22 -14.49
N ILE A 342 -0.40 13.90 -14.59
CA ILE A 342 -0.38 13.14 -15.84
C ILE A 342 -1.80 12.93 -16.35
N GLY A 343 -2.76 12.77 -15.44
CA GLY A 343 -4.18 12.61 -15.76
C GLY A 343 -4.92 11.79 -14.71
N HIS A 344 -6.23 11.64 -14.94
CA HIS A 344 -7.14 10.90 -14.08
C HIS A 344 -7.70 9.66 -14.77
N GLN A 345 -7.97 8.61 -14.01
CA GLN A 345 -8.62 7.40 -14.52
C GLN A 345 -9.55 6.82 -13.45
N VAL A 346 -10.78 6.46 -13.84
CA VAL A 346 -11.63 5.58 -13.03
C VAL A 346 -11.18 4.15 -13.28
N ALA A 347 -10.81 3.43 -12.23
CA ALA A 347 -10.40 2.04 -12.34
C ALA A 347 -11.60 1.19 -12.79
N THR A 348 -11.47 0.45 -13.88
CA THR A 348 -12.44 -0.59 -14.27
C THR A 348 -12.01 -1.97 -13.80
N GLU A 349 -10.72 -2.12 -13.51
CA GLU A 349 -10.04 -3.33 -13.09
C GLU A 349 -9.29 -3.07 -11.78
N ASN A 350 -8.67 -4.11 -11.21
CA ASN A 350 -7.78 -4.00 -10.04
C ASN A 350 -6.38 -3.44 -10.38
N TYR A 351 -6.27 -2.68 -11.48
CA TYR A 351 -5.06 -1.99 -11.90
C TYR A 351 -5.39 -0.74 -12.73
N LEU A 352 -4.41 0.15 -12.89
CA LEU A 352 -4.46 1.31 -13.78
C LEU A 352 -3.38 1.20 -14.86
N ILE A 353 -3.62 1.79 -16.02
CA ILE A 353 -2.64 1.90 -17.10
C ILE A 353 -2.52 3.38 -17.46
N PHE A 354 -1.33 3.93 -17.28
CA PHE A 354 -1.01 5.28 -17.71
C PHE A 354 -0.01 5.22 -18.86
N ASP A 355 -0.35 5.87 -19.96
CA ASP A 355 0.52 6.12 -21.10
C ASP A 355 1.30 7.42 -20.93
N ASN A 356 2.33 7.60 -21.74
CA ASN A 356 3.05 8.88 -21.86
C ASN A 356 3.69 9.39 -20.55
N VAL A 357 4.07 8.50 -19.63
CA VAL A 357 4.70 8.87 -18.35
C VAL A 357 6.18 9.20 -18.59
N PRO A 358 6.69 10.39 -18.21
CA PRO A 358 8.12 10.71 -18.36
C PRO A 358 8.98 9.71 -17.58
N SER A 359 9.99 9.12 -18.23
CA SER A 359 10.89 8.17 -17.56
C SER A 359 11.79 8.88 -16.54
N GLY A 360 12.31 8.16 -15.53
CA GLY A 360 13.10 8.78 -14.45
C GLY A 360 12.31 9.62 -13.44
N SER A 361 10.97 9.65 -13.58
CA SER A 361 10.08 10.40 -12.70
C SER A 361 9.96 9.81 -11.29
N LEU A 362 9.91 10.69 -10.30
CA LEU A 362 9.27 10.40 -9.02
C LEU A 362 7.76 10.56 -9.17
N LEU A 363 7.01 9.50 -8.93
CA LEU A 363 5.57 9.41 -9.17
C LEU A 363 4.78 9.40 -7.87
N TRP A 364 3.55 9.89 -7.91
CA TRP A 364 2.60 9.85 -6.81
C TRP A 364 1.19 9.57 -7.36
N LEU A 365 0.61 8.44 -6.96
CA LEU A 365 -0.75 8.06 -7.33
C LEU A 365 -1.71 8.41 -6.20
N LYS A 366 -2.72 9.23 -6.50
CA LYS A 366 -3.74 9.62 -5.55
C LYS A 366 -5.06 8.91 -5.81
N ASN A 367 -5.73 8.45 -4.76
CA ASN A 367 -7.12 8.04 -4.86
C ASN A 367 -8.00 9.26 -4.52
N LYS A 368 -8.78 9.70 -5.50
CA LYS A 368 -9.66 10.89 -5.39
C LYS A 368 -11.05 10.53 -4.85
N THR A 369 -11.35 9.24 -4.69
CA THR A 369 -12.61 8.75 -4.12
C THR A 369 -12.49 8.49 -2.62
N LYS A 370 -11.49 7.71 -2.18
CA LYS A 370 -11.34 7.34 -0.76
C LYS A 370 -9.90 7.06 -0.34
N GLY A 371 -9.67 7.12 0.97
CA GLY A 371 -8.37 6.91 1.59
C GLY A 371 -7.38 8.05 1.29
N LYS A 372 -6.38 8.22 2.17
CA LYS A 372 -5.32 9.23 1.98
C LYS A 372 -3.92 8.65 2.16
N GLU A 373 -3.82 7.37 2.50
CA GLU A 373 -2.55 6.64 2.54
C GLU A 373 -2.03 6.45 1.11
N GLU A 374 -1.10 7.31 0.72
CA GLU A 374 -0.53 7.35 -0.61
C GLU A 374 0.97 7.58 -0.48
N ARG A 375 1.77 6.88 -1.27
CA ARG A 375 3.23 6.94 -1.18
C ARG A 375 3.83 7.29 -2.53
N ILE A 376 4.97 7.96 -2.51
CA ILE A 376 5.78 8.19 -3.71
C ILE A 376 6.48 6.91 -4.14
N PHE A 377 6.65 6.76 -5.44
CA PHE A 377 7.32 5.61 -6.02
C PHE A 377 8.04 5.98 -7.31
N THR A 378 8.97 5.13 -7.71
CA THR A 378 9.48 5.06 -9.09
C THR A 378 8.93 3.81 -9.77
N TYR A 379 8.88 3.81 -11.10
CA TYR A 379 8.54 2.63 -11.87
C TYR A 379 9.80 2.10 -12.58
N ILE A 380 10.28 0.93 -12.15
CA ILE A 380 11.54 0.32 -12.61
C ILE A 380 11.28 -1.18 -12.80
N ASP A 381 11.78 -1.76 -13.88
CA ASP A 381 11.63 -3.19 -14.21
C ASP A 381 10.17 -3.67 -14.12
N ASP A 382 9.25 -2.88 -14.69
CA ASP A 382 7.80 -3.12 -14.69
C ASP A 382 7.15 -3.22 -13.30
N LYS A 383 7.79 -2.66 -12.27
CA LYS A 383 7.29 -2.67 -10.88
C LYS A 383 7.34 -1.30 -10.22
N GLN A 384 6.39 -1.08 -9.31
CA GLN A 384 6.39 0.06 -8.39
C GLN A 384 7.46 -0.15 -7.30
N LYS A 385 8.44 0.75 -7.22
CA LYS A 385 9.43 0.82 -6.16
C LYS A 385 9.13 2.02 -5.25
N TRP A 386 8.75 1.75 -4.02
CA TRP A 386 8.31 2.72 -3.04
C TRP A 386 9.49 3.40 -2.33
N TRP A 387 9.26 4.63 -1.84
CA TRP A 387 10.25 5.46 -1.16
C TRP A 387 9.69 6.08 0.09
#